data_AF-A0A812LSS5-F1
#
_entry.id   AF-A0A812LSS5-F1
#
_cell.length_a   1.000
_cell.length_b   1.000
_cell.length_c   1.000
_cell.angle_alpha   90.00
_cell.angle_beta   90.00
_cell.angle_gamma   90.00
#
_symmetry.space_group_name_H-M   'P 1'
#
loop_
_entity.id
_entity.type
_entity.pdbx_description
1 polymer ?
#
loop_
_entity_poly.entity_id
_entity_poly.type
_entity_poly.pdbx_seq_one_letter_code
_entity_poly.pdbx_strand_id
1 'polypeptide(L)'
;MKRAFGEETGKAPASDMQEAAGSAVRLHDETANALLQKLLCNAEFQQLAKHLLGAADGTEAAAPTDHADIELESNTSSGKNNVGAKNGTAPAMPGIQEEEGAEGSAGIRVYEESVDSLLQKLRNEQFQQIAKQLLHKKAMRLDNVLPRMAVEVFLQRYSNSERADHYFKHEQTRQGVIATLVTPSFFGSSFRGPAMYTQTQAEISACQLFVTDKYVLEAAEWLPPPMETIRKLVAFSKHQKQAVRERGYDTTVVQRDLLNCVYAGFRSLGPGFALAFAPNSVQ
;
A
#
# COMPACT_ATOMS: atom_id res chain seq x y z
N MET A 1 -14.67 -30.48 -74.14
CA MET A 1 -13.91 -29.39 -73.48
C MET A 1 -14.49 -29.15 -72.09
N LYS A 2 -13.63 -29.11 -71.06
CA LYS A 2 -13.83 -28.56 -69.69
C LYS A 2 -14.80 -29.34 -68.78
N ARG A 3 -14.29 -30.29 -67.98
CA ARG A 3 -13.66 -30.18 -66.63
C ARG A 3 -14.69 -30.08 -65.49
N ALA A 4 -14.91 -31.22 -64.84
CA ALA A 4 -15.55 -31.35 -63.53
C ALA A 4 -14.53 -31.00 -62.43
N PHE A 5 -14.93 -30.17 -61.47
CA PHE A 5 -14.21 -29.94 -60.22
C PHE A 5 -14.89 -30.75 -59.12
N GLY A 6 -14.16 -31.72 -58.57
CA GLY A 6 -14.48 -32.34 -57.29
C GLY A 6 -13.74 -31.58 -56.19
N GLU A 7 -14.47 -31.10 -55.19
CA GLU A 7 -13.92 -30.58 -53.95
C GLU A 7 -13.86 -31.72 -52.93
N GLU A 8 -12.65 -32.23 -52.70
CA GLU A 8 -12.33 -33.11 -51.57
C GLU A 8 -12.12 -32.25 -50.31
N THR A 9 -12.92 -32.53 -49.28
CA THR A 9 -12.78 -31.93 -47.95
C THR A 9 -11.78 -32.74 -47.13
N GLY A 10 -10.53 -32.29 -47.12
CA GLY A 10 -9.46 -32.82 -46.27
C GLY A 10 -9.65 -32.40 -44.81
N LYS A 11 -10.16 -33.32 -43.98
CA LYS A 11 -10.26 -33.20 -42.52
C LYS A 11 -8.91 -33.58 -41.90
N ALA A 12 -8.17 -32.60 -41.38
CA ALA A 12 -6.92 -32.83 -40.65
C ALA A 12 -7.20 -33.36 -39.22
N PRO A 13 -6.42 -34.34 -38.71
CA PRO A 13 -6.53 -34.81 -37.33
C PRO A 13 -5.84 -33.83 -36.37
N ALA A 14 -6.62 -33.29 -35.43
CA ALA A 14 -6.13 -32.53 -34.29
C ALA A 14 -6.05 -33.46 -33.07
N SER A 15 -4.88 -34.05 -32.85
CA SER A 15 -4.54 -34.76 -31.63
C SER A 15 -3.01 -34.83 -31.55
N ASP A 16 -2.47 -34.63 -30.35
CA ASP A 16 -1.05 -34.74 -29.96
C ASP A 16 -0.23 -33.43 -29.88
N MET A 17 -0.66 -32.47 -29.06
CA MET A 17 0.26 -31.48 -28.43
C MET A 17 -0.23 -31.02 -27.04
N GLN A 18 -0.60 -31.94 -26.16
CA GLN A 18 -0.99 -31.63 -24.77
C GLN A 18 -0.30 -32.56 -23.75
N GLU A 19 1.03 -32.71 -23.82
CA GLU A 19 1.76 -33.47 -22.80
C GLU A 19 3.17 -32.92 -22.49
N ALA A 20 3.38 -31.61 -22.61
CA ALA A 20 4.65 -30.96 -22.24
C ALA A 20 4.53 -29.92 -21.11
N ALA A 21 3.32 -29.49 -20.75
CA ALA A 21 3.11 -28.44 -19.73
C ALA A 21 2.97 -29.00 -18.29
N GLY A 22 2.73 -30.30 -18.12
CA GLY A 22 2.54 -30.93 -16.80
C GLY A 22 3.82 -31.32 -16.06
N SER A 23 4.97 -31.35 -16.75
CA SER A 23 6.24 -31.82 -16.17
C SER A 23 7.03 -30.70 -15.49
N ALA A 24 6.93 -29.46 -15.98
CA ALA A 24 7.65 -28.31 -15.42
C ALA A 24 7.08 -27.81 -14.08
N VAL A 25 5.79 -28.03 -13.81
CA VAL A 25 5.14 -27.61 -12.55
C VAL A 25 5.51 -28.54 -11.38
N ARG A 26 5.78 -29.83 -11.63
CA ARG A 26 6.12 -30.80 -10.57
C ARG A 26 7.54 -30.59 -10.00
N LEU A 27 8.50 -30.12 -10.80
CA LEU A 27 9.88 -29.90 -10.34
C LEU A 27 10.04 -28.69 -9.41
N HIS A 28 9.16 -27.69 -9.51
CA HIS A 28 9.19 -26.52 -8.63
C HIS A 28 8.60 -26.81 -7.23
N ASP A 29 7.64 -27.72 -7.13
CA ASP A 29 7.04 -28.11 -5.84
C ASP A 29 7.98 -29.02 -5.02
N GLU A 30 8.72 -29.91 -5.68
CA GLU A 30 9.68 -30.79 -4.99
C GLU A 30 10.85 -29.99 -4.39
N THR A 31 11.28 -28.92 -5.04
CA THR A 31 12.35 -28.04 -4.51
C THR A 31 11.89 -27.15 -3.36
N ALA A 32 10.63 -26.68 -3.40
CA ALA A 32 10.04 -25.92 -2.29
C ALA A 32 9.84 -26.79 -1.04
N ASN A 33 9.32 -28.02 -1.19
CA ASN A 33 9.15 -28.95 -0.09
C ASN A 33 10.49 -29.42 0.51
N ALA A 34 11.52 -29.61 -0.31
CA ALA A 34 12.86 -29.94 0.17
C ALA A 34 13.50 -28.78 0.98
N LEU A 35 13.25 -27.52 0.60
CA LEU A 35 13.70 -26.35 1.35
C LEU A 35 12.94 -26.19 2.68
N LEU A 36 11.63 -26.45 2.70
CA LEU A 36 10.82 -26.44 3.92
C LEU A 36 11.25 -27.55 4.89
N GLN A 37 11.54 -28.76 4.42
CA GLN A 37 12.09 -29.82 5.27
C GLN A 37 13.48 -29.48 5.81
N LYS A 38 14.36 -28.86 5.01
CA LYS A 38 15.66 -28.40 5.50
C LYS A 38 15.56 -27.29 6.55
N LEU A 39 14.57 -26.40 6.43
CA LEU A 39 14.29 -25.37 7.43
C LEU A 39 13.71 -25.97 8.72
N LEU A 40 12.81 -26.96 8.62
CA LEU A 40 12.23 -27.65 9.78
C LEU A 40 13.24 -28.54 10.53
N CYS A 41 14.25 -29.07 9.83
CA CYS A 41 15.33 -29.87 10.42
C CYS A 41 16.49 -29.01 10.97
N ASN A 42 16.46 -27.69 10.83
CA ASN A 42 17.46 -26.82 11.43
C ASN A 42 17.18 -26.69 12.94
N ALA A 43 18.10 -27.20 13.76
CA ALA A 43 18.00 -27.20 15.22
C ALA A 43 17.82 -25.80 15.82
N GLU A 44 18.35 -24.77 15.18
CA GLU A 44 18.19 -23.38 15.61
C GLU A 44 16.74 -22.89 15.46
N PHE A 45 16.04 -23.34 14.40
CA PHE A 45 14.65 -22.97 14.15
C PHE A 45 13.70 -23.66 15.14
N GLN A 46 14.02 -24.90 15.56
CA GLN A 46 13.27 -25.62 16.58
C GLN A 46 13.42 -25.01 17.97
N GLN A 47 14.59 -24.46 18.30
CA GLN A 47 14.81 -23.73 19.55
C GLN A 47 14.03 -22.41 19.58
N LEU A 48 13.99 -21.68 18.46
CA LEU A 48 13.20 -20.45 18.32
C LEU A 48 11.69 -20.72 18.47
N ALA A 49 11.18 -21.78 17.83
CA ALA A 49 9.78 -22.17 17.92
C ALA A 49 9.37 -22.57 19.36
N LYS A 50 10.24 -23.30 20.07
CA LYS A 50 10.01 -23.62 21.49
C LYS A 50 9.96 -22.38 22.38
N HIS A 51 10.79 -21.37 22.10
CA HIS A 51 10.81 -20.14 22.87
C HIS A 51 9.56 -19.26 22.63
N LEU A 52 8.98 -19.34 21.42
CA LEU A 52 7.76 -18.61 21.08
C LEU A 52 6.49 -19.28 21.61
N LEU A 53 6.44 -20.62 21.63
CA LEU A 53 5.28 -21.35 22.19
C LEU A 53 5.32 -21.50 23.72
N GLY A 54 6.49 -21.35 24.36
CA GLY A 54 6.64 -21.48 25.82
C GLY A 54 6.24 -20.24 26.64
N ALA A 55 5.88 -19.12 26.01
CA ALA A 55 5.60 -17.85 26.69
C ALA A 55 4.11 -17.55 26.92
N ALA A 56 3.20 -18.49 26.61
CA ALA A 56 1.75 -18.26 26.64
C ALA A 56 1.06 -18.63 27.98
N ASP A 57 1.75 -19.30 28.91
CA ASP A 57 1.16 -19.67 30.21
C ASP A 57 1.64 -18.72 31.32
N GLY A 58 0.79 -17.75 31.64
CA GLY A 58 0.86 -17.04 32.92
C GLY A 58 0.84 -15.52 32.79
N THR A 59 -0.35 -14.93 32.64
CA THR A 59 -0.59 -13.63 33.27
C THR A 59 -2.03 -13.53 33.73
N GLU A 60 -2.14 -13.71 35.03
CA GLU A 60 -3.33 -13.65 35.86
C GLU A 60 -3.91 -12.23 35.89
N ALA A 61 -5.21 -12.16 36.16
CA ALA A 61 -6.07 -11.00 36.07
C ALA A 61 -5.67 -9.83 36.99
N ALA A 62 -5.91 -8.61 36.51
CA ALA A 62 -6.19 -7.46 37.36
C ALA A 62 -7.32 -6.62 36.74
N ALA A 63 -8.47 -6.62 37.41
CA ALA A 63 -9.60 -5.74 37.12
C ALA A 63 -9.27 -4.29 37.52
N PRO A 64 -9.75 -3.27 36.78
CA PRO A 64 -9.79 -1.91 37.27
C PRO A 64 -11.22 -1.47 37.61
N THR A 65 -11.27 -0.85 38.78
CA THR A 65 -12.36 -0.27 39.56
C THR A 65 -12.99 0.97 38.91
N ASP A 66 -14.24 1.21 39.34
CA ASP A 66 -15.14 2.32 39.07
C ASP A 66 -14.62 3.77 39.26
N HIS A 67 -15.40 4.68 38.64
CA HIS A 67 -15.62 6.11 38.91
C HIS A 67 -14.71 7.14 38.23
N ALA A 68 -15.28 7.95 37.33
CA ALA A 68 -15.75 9.30 37.67
C ALA A 68 -16.35 10.04 36.46
N ASP A 69 -17.52 10.62 36.69
CA ASP A 69 -18.20 11.63 35.89
C ASP A 69 -17.31 12.86 35.67
N ILE A 70 -17.22 13.37 34.43
CA ILE A 70 -16.83 14.77 34.16
C ILE A 70 -17.73 15.34 33.05
N GLU A 71 -18.21 16.54 33.36
CA GLU A 71 -19.33 17.27 32.79
C GLU A 71 -19.13 17.77 31.35
N LEU A 72 -20.25 17.83 30.62
CA LEU A 72 -20.41 18.53 29.36
C LEU A 72 -20.42 20.05 29.59
N GLU A 73 -19.45 20.77 29.03
CA GLU A 73 -19.60 22.21 28.76
C GLU A 73 -19.76 22.47 27.26
N SER A 74 -20.99 22.84 26.91
CA SER A 74 -21.39 23.38 25.62
C SER A 74 -20.90 24.81 25.46
N ASN A 75 -20.06 25.08 24.46
CA ASN A 75 -19.78 26.44 24.00
C ASN A 75 -20.28 26.65 22.58
N THR A 76 -21.50 27.19 22.51
CA THR A 76 -22.08 27.88 21.36
C THR A 76 -21.36 29.22 21.16
N SER A 77 -20.78 29.46 19.98
CA SER A 77 -20.44 30.82 19.55
C SER A 77 -20.93 31.07 18.13
N SER A 78 -21.94 31.94 18.06
CA SER A 78 -22.45 32.60 16.85
C SER A 78 -21.43 33.60 16.30
N GLY A 79 -21.15 33.53 15.01
CA GLY A 79 -20.37 34.56 14.29
C GLY A 79 -21.03 34.89 12.96
N LYS A 80 -21.78 35.98 12.94
CA LYS A 80 -22.51 36.55 11.81
C LYS A 80 -21.58 37.29 10.83
N ASN A 81 -21.95 37.19 9.55
CA ASN A 81 -21.89 38.21 8.48
C ASN A 81 -20.53 38.85 8.12
N ASN A 82 -20.14 38.75 6.84
CA ASN A 82 -20.17 39.96 6.01
C ASN A 82 -20.20 39.70 4.50
N VAL A 83 -21.10 40.41 3.84
CA VAL A 83 -21.24 40.55 2.39
C VAL A 83 -20.32 41.68 1.93
N GLY A 84 -19.53 41.45 0.89
CA GLY A 84 -18.64 42.47 0.33
C GLY A 84 -18.27 42.18 -1.12
N ALA A 85 -19.15 42.56 -2.04
CA ALA A 85 -18.81 42.72 -3.45
C ALA A 85 -17.81 43.87 -3.63
N LYS A 86 -16.81 43.70 -4.51
CA LYS A 86 -16.20 44.77 -5.33
C LYS A 86 -15.21 44.22 -6.36
N ASN A 87 -15.62 44.38 -7.62
CA ASN A 87 -14.90 44.84 -8.82
C ASN A 87 -13.44 44.46 -9.06
N GLY A 88 -13.23 44.05 -10.32
CA GLY A 88 -11.96 43.67 -10.91
C GLY A 88 -10.89 44.76 -10.91
N THR A 89 -9.65 44.28 -10.97
CA THR A 89 -8.53 44.89 -11.68
C THR A 89 -7.53 43.75 -11.91
N ALA A 90 -7.19 43.51 -13.17
CA ALA A 90 -6.21 42.50 -13.55
C ALA A 90 -4.80 42.95 -13.14
N PRO A 91 -4.05 42.19 -12.34
CA PRO A 91 -2.64 42.45 -12.11
C PRO A 91 -1.80 41.88 -13.26
N ALA A 92 -0.89 42.71 -13.77
CA ALA A 92 0.14 42.37 -14.72
C ALA A 92 1.02 41.22 -14.19
N MET A 93 1.40 40.30 -15.09
CA MET A 93 2.28 39.16 -14.81
C MET A 93 3.67 39.64 -14.36
N PRO A 94 4.11 39.34 -13.12
CA PRO A 94 5.52 39.37 -12.79
C PRO A 94 6.19 38.12 -13.37
N GLY A 95 7.36 38.32 -13.97
CA GLY A 95 8.15 37.27 -14.60
C GLY A 95 8.41 36.10 -13.66
N ILE A 96 8.24 34.91 -14.20
CA ILE A 96 8.66 33.65 -13.60
C ILE A 96 10.18 33.71 -13.46
N GLN A 97 10.66 34.10 -12.29
CA GLN A 97 12.01 33.77 -11.86
C GLN A 97 11.95 32.32 -11.38
N GLU A 98 12.65 31.46 -12.10
CA GLU A 98 12.91 30.07 -11.71
C GLU A 98 13.73 30.10 -10.42
N GLU A 99 13.05 30.19 -9.29
CA GLU A 99 13.66 29.90 -8.00
C GLU A 99 13.87 28.38 -7.93
N GLU A 100 15.10 27.98 -8.25
CA GLU A 100 15.70 26.73 -7.79
C GLU A 100 15.73 26.73 -6.26
N GLY A 101 14.58 26.44 -5.66
CA GLY A 101 14.45 26.11 -4.24
C GLY A 101 15.16 24.78 -3.96
N ALA A 102 16.49 24.85 -3.86
CA ALA A 102 17.34 23.80 -3.33
C ALA A 102 17.13 23.66 -1.81
N GLU A 103 15.92 23.29 -1.38
CA GLU A 103 15.75 22.65 -0.08
C GLU A 103 16.34 21.25 -0.17
N GLY A 104 17.66 21.21 0.00
CA GLY A 104 18.45 20.01 0.22
C GLY A 104 18.00 19.35 1.51
N SER A 105 16.88 18.63 1.47
CA SER A 105 16.67 17.49 2.36
C SER A 105 17.87 16.58 2.09
N ALA A 106 18.83 16.58 3.02
CA ALA A 106 19.94 15.64 3.10
C ALA A 106 19.38 14.22 3.29
N GLY A 107 18.69 13.72 2.26
CA GLY A 107 18.25 12.37 2.16
C GLY A 107 19.52 11.56 2.00
N ILE A 108 19.90 10.86 3.07
CA ILE A 108 20.99 9.90 3.09
C ILE A 108 20.70 8.91 1.97
N ARG A 109 21.33 9.18 0.85
CA ARG A 109 21.33 8.34 -0.32
C ARG A 109 22.17 7.14 0.11
N VAL A 110 21.60 5.92 0.09
CA VAL A 110 22.26 4.63 0.41
C VAL A 110 23.34 4.27 -0.64
N TYR A 111 23.96 5.27 -1.26
CA TYR A 111 24.88 5.14 -2.38
C TYR A 111 26.30 4.82 -1.92
N GLU A 112 26.62 5.01 -0.64
CA GLU A 112 27.98 4.77 -0.09
C GLU A 112 28.14 3.43 0.63
N GLU A 113 27.05 2.68 0.88
CA GLU A 113 27.17 1.41 1.58
C GLU A 113 27.72 0.32 0.65
N SER A 114 28.68 -0.45 1.18
CA SER A 114 29.23 -1.62 0.48
C SER A 114 28.14 -2.67 0.25
N VAL A 115 28.28 -3.46 -0.81
CA VAL A 115 27.35 -4.57 -1.10
C VAL A 115 27.29 -5.57 0.06
N ASP A 116 28.42 -5.79 0.75
CA ASP A 116 28.46 -6.63 1.95
C ASP A 116 27.57 -6.10 3.06
N SER A 117 27.63 -4.79 3.33
CA SER A 117 26.77 -4.15 4.32
C SER A 117 25.30 -4.28 3.95
N LEU A 118 24.95 -4.07 2.67
CA LEU A 118 23.57 -4.23 2.17
C LEU A 118 23.06 -5.68 2.31
N LEU A 119 23.88 -6.67 1.93
CA LEU A 119 23.52 -8.09 2.07
C LEU A 119 23.46 -8.52 3.55
N GLN A 120 24.31 -7.96 4.40
CA GLN A 120 24.30 -8.20 5.84
C GLN A 120 23.05 -7.58 6.48
N LYS A 121 22.61 -6.40 6.04
CA LYS A 121 21.32 -5.81 6.45
C LYS A 121 20.14 -6.68 6.04
N LEU A 122 20.17 -7.28 4.84
CA LEU A 122 19.20 -8.28 4.39
C LEU A 122 19.10 -9.47 5.33
N ARG A 123 20.24 -9.98 5.80
CA ARG A 123 20.28 -11.13 6.71
C ARG A 123 19.91 -10.79 8.16
N ASN A 124 20.28 -9.60 8.63
CA ASN A 124 20.15 -9.22 10.03
C ASN A 124 18.86 -8.43 10.33
N GLU A 125 17.93 -8.36 9.36
CA GLU A 125 16.65 -7.63 9.48
C GLU A 125 16.79 -6.15 9.92
N GLN A 126 17.93 -5.53 9.61
CA GLN A 126 18.23 -4.15 10.03
C GLN A 126 17.40 -3.09 9.31
N PHE A 127 16.42 -3.49 8.50
CA PHE A 127 15.47 -2.64 7.78
C PHE A 127 14.60 -1.80 8.69
N GLN A 128 14.41 -2.21 9.94
CA GLN A 128 13.73 -1.39 10.93
C GLN A 128 14.45 -0.05 11.12
N GLN A 129 15.77 0.02 10.98
CA GLN A 129 16.50 1.29 11.08
C GLN A 129 16.20 2.20 9.88
N ILE A 130 16.14 1.64 8.67
CA ILE A 130 15.77 2.38 7.46
C ILE A 130 14.31 2.86 7.54
N ALA A 131 13.41 2.00 7.99
CA ALA A 131 12.01 2.36 8.23
C ALA A 131 11.88 3.45 9.30
N LYS A 132 12.64 3.36 10.42
CA LYS A 132 12.71 4.39 11.45
C LYS A 132 13.19 5.73 10.91
N GLN A 133 14.22 5.72 10.06
CA GLN A 133 14.70 6.93 9.40
C GLN A 133 13.62 7.54 8.51
N LEU A 134 12.80 6.73 7.86
CA LEU A 134 11.70 7.18 7.02
C LEU A 134 10.43 7.56 7.78
N LEU A 135 10.38 7.40 9.11
CA LEU A 135 9.21 7.76 9.92
C LEU A 135 8.86 9.25 9.82
N HIS A 136 9.81 10.15 9.58
CA HIS A 136 9.48 11.57 9.39
C HIS A 136 8.75 11.85 8.06
N LYS A 137 8.82 10.91 7.11
CA LYS A 137 8.07 10.93 5.85
C LYS A 137 6.82 10.06 5.90
N LYS A 138 6.48 9.54 7.09
CA LYS A 138 5.19 8.89 7.33
C LYS A 138 4.08 9.94 7.25
N ALA A 139 2.85 9.45 7.21
CA ALA A 139 1.64 10.21 7.00
C ALA A 139 1.32 10.51 5.53
N MET A 140 0.03 10.60 5.26
CA MET A 140 -0.54 11.09 4.02
C MET A 140 -1.41 12.29 4.33
N ARG A 141 -1.16 13.40 3.66
CA ARG A 141 -2.05 14.56 3.70
C ARG A 141 -3.17 14.36 2.69
N LEU A 142 -4.40 14.19 3.17
CA LEU A 142 -5.59 13.96 2.32
C LEU A 142 -6.24 15.26 1.84
N ASP A 143 -5.98 16.38 2.54
CA ASP A 143 -6.55 17.71 2.32
C ASP A 143 -6.09 18.41 1.03
N ASN A 144 -4.88 18.09 0.57
CA ASN A 144 -4.23 18.76 -0.56
C ASN A 144 -4.43 18.03 -1.90
N VAL A 145 -5.22 16.95 -1.93
CA VAL A 145 -5.39 16.08 -3.10
C VAL A 145 -6.87 16.02 -3.46
N LEU A 146 -7.18 15.90 -4.76
CA LEU A 146 -8.56 15.69 -5.20
C LEU A 146 -9.15 14.46 -4.51
N PRO A 147 -10.38 14.52 -3.96
CA PRO A 147 -10.93 13.46 -3.10
C PRO A 147 -10.85 12.06 -3.71
N ARG A 148 -11.13 11.94 -5.02
CA ARG A 148 -11.05 10.66 -5.74
C ARG A 148 -9.62 10.10 -5.78
N MET A 149 -8.63 10.96 -6.06
CA MET A 149 -7.21 10.56 -6.06
C MET A 149 -6.72 10.26 -4.64
N ALA A 150 -7.21 10.99 -3.63
CA ALA A 150 -6.88 10.76 -2.24
C ALA A 150 -7.31 9.36 -1.79
N VAL A 151 -8.53 8.92 -2.13
CA VAL A 151 -9.02 7.55 -1.90
C VAL A 151 -8.09 6.52 -2.55
N GLU A 152 -7.76 6.71 -3.83
CA GLU A 152 -6.94 5.77 -4.59
C GLU A 152 -5.53 5.60 -3.98
N VAL A 153 -4.85 6.72 -3.74
CA VAL A 153 -3.50 6.71 -3.16
C VAL A 153 -3.51 6.19 -1.71
N PHE A 154 -4.52 6.54 -0.92
CA PHE A 154 -4.69 6.01 0.43
C PHE A 154 -4.80 4.48 0.37
N LEU A 155 -5.74 3.95 -0.42
CA LEU A 155 -6.00 2.51 -0.46
C LEU A 155 -4.84 1.71 -1.07
N GLN A 156 -4.14 2.26 -2.07
CA GLN A 156 -2.90 1.65 -2.57
C GLN A 156 -1.84 1.53 -1.48
N ARG A 157 -1.62 2.62 -0.72
CA ARG A 157 -0.65 2.62 0.40
C ARG A 157 -1.10 1.72 1.55
N TYR A 158 -2.39 1.69 1.84
CA TYR A 158 -3.01 0.92 2.92
C TYR A 158 -2.99 -0.59 2.63
N SER A 159 -3.27 -1.01 1.40
CA SER A 159 -3.29 -2.44 1.04
C SER A 159 -1.95 -2.99 0.53
N ASN A 160 -0.98 -2.11 0.25
CA ASN A 160 0.24 -2.44 -0.50
C ASN A 160 -0.04 -3.03 -1.90
N SER A 161 -1.13 -2.62 -2.53
CA SER A 161 -1.53 -3.07 -3.86
C SER A 161 -1.28 -1.98 -4.89
N GLU A 162 -0.94 -2.38 -6.12
CA GLU A 162 -0.87 -1.46 -7.25
C GLU A 162 -2.25 -0.89 -7.63
N ARG A 163 -3.32 -1.64 -7.35
CA ARG A 163 -4.70 -1.23 -7.62
C ARG A 163 -5.45 -1.01 -6.32
N ALA A 164 -6.06 0.16 -6.19
CA ALA A 164 -6.95 0.48 -5.08
C ALA A 164 -8.22 -0.38 -5.15
N ASP A 165 -8.43 -1.21 -4.15
CA ASP A 165 -9.63 -2.04 -4.03
C ASP A 165 -10.79 -1.20 -3.47
N HIS A 166 -11.51 -0.55 -4.40
CA HIS A 166 -12.75 0.17 -4.11
C HIS A 166 -13.66 0.19 -5.33
N TYR A 167 -14.93 0.43 -5.11
CA TYR A 167 -15.92 0.64 -6.16
C TYR A 167 -17.07 1.51 -5.64
N PHE A 168 -17.91 1.97 -6.56
CA PHE A 168 -19.08 2.79 -6.22
C PHE A 168 -20.36 2.00 -6.46
N LYS A 169 -21.29 2.11 -5.52
CA LYS A 169 -22.70 1.72 -5.70
C LYS A 169 -23.52 2.98 -5.92
N HIS A 170 -24.34 3.01 -6.96
CA HIS A 170 -25.19 4.15 -7.28
C HIS A 170 -26.65 3.83 -7.02
N GLU A 171 -27.37 4.78 -6.45
CA GLU A 171 -28.79 4.71 -6.16
C GLU A 171 -29.48 5.91 -6.79
N GLN A 172 -30.45 5.67 -7.69
CA GLN A 172 -31.23 6.73 -8.32
C GLN A 172 -32.39 7.12 -7.41
N THR A 173 -32.47 8.40 -7.06
CA THR A 173 -33.54 8.96 -6.23
C THR A 173 -34.29 10.06 -6.97
N ARG A 174 -35.42 10.51 -6.40
CA ARG A 174 -36.17 11.67 -6.94
C ARG A 174 -35.36 12.98 -6.90
N GLN A 175 -34.38 13.08 -6.01
CA GLN A 175 -33.56 14.28 -5.80
C GLN A 175 -32.26 14.27 -6.61
N GLY A 176 -31.92 13.16 -7.26
CA GLY A 176 -30.67 12.99 -7.99
C GLY A 176 -30.07 11.59 -7.82
N VAL A 177 -28.77 11.48 -8.04
CA VAL A 177 -27.98 10.26 -7.87
C VAL A 177 -27.28 10.30 -6.51
N ILE A 178 -27.38 9.23 -5.75
CA ILE A 178 -26.56 9.00 -4.56
C ILE A 178 -25.47 7.99 -4.92
N ALA A 179 -24.23 8.24 -4.49
CA ALA A 179 -23.14 7.28 -4.60
C ALA A 179 -22.69 6.84 -3.21
N THR A 180 -22.38 5.56 -3.10
CA THR A 180 -21.75 4.95 -1.93
C THR A 180 -20.40 4.40 -2.36
N LEU A 181 -19.32 4.98 -1.82
CA LEU A 181 -17.98 4.43 -1.96
C LEU A 181 -17.86 3.21 -1.05
N VAL A 182 -17.50 2.06 -1.60
CA VAL A 182 -17.26 0.83 -0.84
C VAL A 182 -15.76 0.53 -0.88
N THR A 183 -15.17 0.33 0.30
CA THR A 183 -13.73 0.09 0.48
C THR A 183 -13.51 -1.24 1.22
N PRO A 184 -13.55 -2.39 0.53
CA PRO A 184 -13.43 -3.70 1.18
C PRO A 184 -12.13 -3.85 1.97
N SER A 185 -11.04 -3.33 1.41
CA SER A 185 -9.71 -3.35 2.05
C SER A 185 -9.58 -2.48 3.30
N PHE A 186 -10.51 -1.54 3.55
CA PHE A 186 -10.50 -0.66 4.73
C PHE A 186 -11.66 -1.00 5.68
N PHE A 187 -11.50 -2.09 6.44
CA PHE A 187 -12.50 -2.62 7.39
C PHE A 187 -13.89 -2.90 6.78
N GLY A 188 -13.97 -3.13 5.47
CA GLY A 188 -15.26 -3.27 4.78
C GLY A 188 -16.14 -2.02 4.85
N SER A 189 -15.55 -0.85 5.08
CA SER A 189 -16.27 0.40 5.29
C SER A 189 -16.97 0.88 4.02
N SER A 190 -18.03 1.66 4.21
CA SER A 190 -18.74 2.30 3.11
C SER A 190 -19.12 3.74 3.46
N PHE A 191 -18.95 4.65 2.50
CA PHE A 191 -19.15 6.08 2.68
C PHE A 191 -20.23 6.55 1.69
N ARG A 192 -21.40 6.92 2.21
CA ARG A 192 -22.57 7.29 1.41
C ARG A 192 -22.71 8.81 1.35
N GLY A 193 -22.47 9.38 0.17
CA GLY A 193 -22.62 10.82 -0.08
C GLY A 193 -24.07 11.29 -0.13
N PRO A 194 -24.33 12.60 -0.09
CA PRO A 194 -25.65 13.17 -0.37
C PRO A 194 -26.08 12.95 -1.82
N ALA A 195 -27.37 13.19 -2.10
CA ALA A 195 -27.89 13.16 -3.47
C ALA A 195 -27.35 14.35 -4.28
N MET A 196 -26.82 14.06 -5.47
CA MET A 196 -26.26 15.04 -6.39
C MET A 196 -26.90 14.95 -7.78
N TYR A 197 -26.81 16.01 -8.58
CA TYR A 197 -27.44 16.05 -9.90
C TYR A 197 -26.84 15.04 -10.89
N THR A 198 -25.54 14.76 -10.78
CA THR A 198 -24.82 13.85 -11.69
C THR A 198 -24.10 12.75 -10.92
N GLN A 199 -23.87 11.62 -11.60
CA GLN A 199 -23.14 10.47 -11.05
C GLN A 199 -21.73 10.85 -10.58
N THR A 200 -20.98 11.63 -11.38
CA THR A 200 -19.63 12.08 -11.03
C THR A 200 -19.62 12.96 -9.78
N GLN A 201 -20.59 13.87 -9.63
CA GLN A 201 -20.70 14.68 -8.42
C GLN A 201 -21.04 13.84 -7.20
N ALA A 202 -21.92 12.85 -7.34
CA ALA A 202 -22.25 11.92 -6.28
C ALA A 202 -21.01 11.13 -5.82
N GLU A 203 -20.20 10.61 -6.75
CA GLU A 203 -18.95 9.92 -6.44
C GLU A 203 -17.96 10.83 -5.68
N ILE A 204 -17.75 12.05 -6.18
CA ILE A 204 -16.87 13.02 -5.50
C ILE A 204 -17.36 13.30 -4.08
N SER A 205 -18.68 13.43 -3.87
CA SER A 205 -19.25 13.66 -2.54
C SER A 205 -19.02 12.49 -1.58
N ALA A 206 -19.10 11.25 -2.07
CA ALA A 206 -18.78 10.06 -1.27
C ALA A 206 -17.27 10.02 -0.91
N CYS A 207 -16.40 10.37 -1.84
CA CYS A 207 -14.97 10.50 -1.58
C CYS A 207 -14.64 11.64 -0.59
N GLN A 208 -15.42 12.74 -0.61
CA GLN A 208 -15.25 13.83 0.36
C GLN A 208 -15.54 13.36 1.79
N LEU A 209 -16.56 12.53 1.98
CA LEU A 209 -16.83 11.92 3.28
C LEU A 209 -15.69 10.98 3.70
N PHE A 210 -15.12 10.22 2.78
CA PHE A 210 -13.95 9.39 3.08
C PHE A 210 -12.76 10.20 3.59
N VAL A 211 -12.38 11.29 2.90
CA VAL A 211 -11.20 12.08 3.29
C VAL A 211 -11.40 12.92 4.55
N THR A 212 -12.64 13.08 5.00
CA THR A 212 -12.98 13.81 6.24
C THR A 212 -13.34 12.87 7.40
N ASP A 213 -13.41 11.56 7.15
CA ASP A 213 -13.70 10.57 8.17
C ASP A 213 -12.54 10.47 9.19
N LYS A 214 -12.89 10.46 10.47
CA LYS A 214 -11.92 10.46 11.56
C LYS A 214 -11.01 9.22 11.51
N TYR A 215 -11.56 8.04 11.26
CA TYR A 215 -10.77 6.80 11.24
C TYR A 215 -9.86 6.73 10.03
N VAL A 216 -10.31 7.27 8.89
CA VAL A 216 -9.46 7.42 7.70
C VAL A 216 -8.30 8.38 7.98
N LEU A 217 -8.57 9.52 8.62
CA LEU A 217 -7.53 10.49 8.97
C LEU A 217 -6.51 9.90 9.96
N GLU A 218 -6.97 9.22 11.01
CA GLU A 218 -6.10 8.52 11.95
C GLU A 218 -5.23 7.47 11.24
N ALA A 219 -5.83 6.63 10.39
CA ALA A 219 -5.09 5.65 9.60
C ALA A 219 -4.08 6.30 8.64
N ALA A 220 -4.42 7.45 8.05
CA ALA A 220 -3.57 8.17 7.12
C ALA A 220 -2.25 8.63 7.76
N GLU A 221 -2.24 8.95 9.06
CA GLU A 221 -1.04 9.31 9.83
C GLU A 221 -0.04 8.15 9.96
N TRP A 222 -0.56 6.92 9.94
CA TRP A 222 0.23 5.70 10.06
C TRP A 222 0.55 5.06 8.71
N LEU A 223 0.18 5.66 7.59
CA LEU A 223 0.53 5.09 6.29
C LEU A 223 2.03 5.17 6.02
N PRO A 224 2.66 4.08 5.53
CA PRO A 224 4.06 4.09 5.12
C PRO A 224 4.24 5.07 3.96
N PRO A 225 5.43 5.67 3.76
CA PRO A 225 5.70 6.56 2.63
C PRO A 225 5.30 5.92 1.28
N PRO A 226 5.06 6.73 0.23
CA PRO A 226 4.77 6.21 -1.09
C PRO A 226 5.83 5.19 -1.54
N MET A 227 5.40 4.09 -2.18
CA MET A 227 6.32 3.05 -2.63
C MET A 227 7.44 3.57 -3.52
N GLU A 228 7.16 4.62 -4.29
CA GLU A 228 8.17 5.29 -5.12
C GLU A 228 9.27 5.96 -4.30
N THR A 229 8.93 6.55 -3.15
CA THR A 229 9.91 7.13 -2.22
C THR A 229 10.81 6.03 -1.65
N ILE A 230 10.23 4.89 -1.27
CA ILE A 230 10.99 3.76 -0.75
C ILE A 230 11.88 3.18 -1.85
N ARG A 231 11.35 2.98 -3.07
CA ARG A 231 12.10 2.51 -4.24
C ARG A 231 13.32 3.36 -4.54
N LYS A 232 13.18 4.68 -4.51
CA LYS A 232 14.29 5.62 -4.72
C LYS A 232 15.37 5.49 -3.66
N LEU A 233 15.00 5.19 -2.41
CA LEU A 233 15.95 5.03 -1.31
C LEU A 233 16.72 3.72 -1.41
N VAL A 234 16.06 2.63 -1.83
CA VAL A 234 16.67 1.30 -1.97
C VAL A 234 17.28 1.05 -3.36
N ALA A 235 17.27 2.05 -4.24
CA ALA A 235 17.78 1.91 -5.60
C ALA A 235 19.30 1.76 -5.60
N PHE A 236 19.80 0.69 -6.23
CA PHE A 236 21.24 0.47 -6.36
C PHE A 236 21.88 1.40 -7.38
N SER A 237 23.05 1.92 -7.02
CA SER A 237 23.95 2.61 -7.94
C SER A 237 24.51 1.63 -8.99
N LYS A 238 25.07 2.16 -10.10
CA LYS A 238 25.67 1.34 -11.15
C LYS A 238 26.77 0.42 -10.62
N HIS A 239 27.60 0.92 -9.71
CA HIS A 239 28.68 0.15 -9.08
C HIS A 239 28.13 -0.92 -8.13
N GLN A 240 27.11 -0.61 -7.33
CA GLN A 240 26.46 -1.59 -6.46
C GLN A 240 25.81 -2.71 -7.26
N LYS A 241 25.11 -2.38 -8.36
CA LYS A 241 24.53 -3.39 -9.26
C LYS A 241 25.59 -4.33 -9.82
N GLN A 242 26.74 -3.79 -10.24
CA GLN A 242 27.84 -4.59 -10.75
C GLN A 242 28.42 -5.53 -9.67
N ALA A 243 28.70 -5.00 -8.49
CA ALA A 243 29.23 -5.79 -7.38
C ALA A 243 28.26 -6.89 -6.89
N VAL A 244 26.94 -6.64 -6.91
CA VAL A 244 25.93 -7.68 -6.61
C VAL A 244 25.95 -8.79 -7.66
N ARG A 245 26.12 -8.45 -8.95
CA ARG A 245 26.24 -9.45 -10.03
C ARG A 245 27.52 -10.27 -9.95
N GLU A 246 28.64 -9.63 -9.60
CA GLU A 246 29.93 -10.31 -9.41
C GLU A 246 29.87 -11.36 -8.29
N ARG A 247 28.96 -11.18 -7.34
CA ARG A 247 28.66 -12.15 -6.28
C ARG A 247 27.67 -13.25 -6.69
N GLY A 248 27.18 -13.22 -7.93
CA GLY A 248 26.25 -14.21 -8.48
C GLY A 248 24.77 -13.98 -8.14
N TYR A 249 24.40 -12.80 -7.62
CA TYR A 249 22.99 -12.49 -7.32
C TYR A 249 22.31 -11.68 -8.42
N ASP A 250 21.00 -11.88 -8.58
CA ASP A 250 20.17 -11.03 -9.44
C ASP A 250 19.81 -9.72 -8.73
N THR A 251 20.26 -8.61 -9.31
CA THR A 251 20.01 -7.26 -8.79
C THR A 251 18.53 -6.92 -8.62
N THR A 252 17.65 -7.43 -9.49
CA THR A 252 16.21 -7.12 -9.45
C THR A 252 15.54 -7.82 -8.27
N VAL A 253 15.89 -9.08 -8.04
CA VAL A 253 15.42 -9.88 -6.90
C VAL A 253 15.87 -9.24 -5.60
N VAL A 254 17.17 -8.94 -5.46
CA VAL A 254 17.72 -8.34 -4.24
C VAL A 254 17.07 -6.99 -3.96
N GLN A 255 16.88 -6.13 -4.97
CA GLN A 255 16.24 -4.82 -4.76
C GLN A 255 14.76 -4.96 -4.36
N ARG A 256 14.03 -5.92 -4.94
CA ARG A 256 12.65 -6.22 -4.55
C ARG A 256 12.57 -6.75 -3.11
N ASP A 257 13.47 -7.63 -2.72
CA ASP A 257 13.51 -8.18 -1.37
C ASP A 257 13.85 -7.08 -0.36
N LEU A 258 14.81 -6.20 -0.70
CA LEU A 258 15.15 -5.02 0.08
C LEU A 258 13.93 -4.10 0.28
N LEU A 259 13.18 -3.85 -0.80
CA LEU A 259 11.96 -3.05 -0.78
C LEU A 259 10.91 -3.66 0.16
N ASN A 260 10.67 -4.97 0.02
CA ASN A 260 9.71 -5.71 0.84
C ASN A 260 10.11 -5.72 2.32
N CYS A 261 11.40 -5.86 2.62
CA CYS A 261 11.90 -5.83 3.99
C CYS A 261 11.77 -4.45 4.63
N VAL A 262 12.06 -3.37 3.90
CA VAL A 262 11.81 -2.00 4.40
C VAL A 262 10.33 -1.79 4.66
N TYR A 263 9.47 -2.28 3.76
CA TYR A 263 8.03 -2.19 3.93
C TYR A 263 7.52 -2.99 5.13
N ALA A 264 7.98 -4.23 5.30
CA ALA A 264 7.70 -5.05 6.48
C ALA A 264 8.23 -4.40 7.76
N GLY A 265 9.35 -3.68 7.69
CA GLY A 265 9.88 -2.85 8.76
C GLY A 265 8.84 -1.86 9.29
N PHE A 266 8.11 -1.16 8.42
CA PHE A 266 7.03 -0.26 8.86
C PHE A 266 5.92 -0.99 9.63
N ARG A 267 5.54 -2.20 9.19
CA ARG A 267 4.54 -3.02 9.91
C ARG A 267 5.00 -3.38 11.33
N SER A 268 6.29 -3.67 11.50
CA SER A 268 6.86 -4.02 12.81
C SER A 268 6.96 -2.84 13.79
N LEU A 269 6.86 -1.59 13.32
CA LEU A 269 7.04 -0.39 14.15
C LEU A 269 5.80 0.00 14.97
N GLY A 270 4.68 -0.73 14.86
CA GLY A 270 3.60 -0.63 15.84
C GLY A 270 2.22 -1.01 15.33
N PRO A 271 1.25 -1.12 16.26
CA PRO A 271 -0.13 -1.53 15.96
C PRO A 271 -0.85 -0.58 14.98
N GLY A 272 -0.47 0.71 14.95
CA GLY A 272 -0.99 1.66 13.96
C GLY A 272 -0.66 1.27 12.52
N PHE A 273 0.47 0.60 12.29
CA PHE A 273 0.80 0.01 10.99
C PHE A 273 0.20 -1.40 10.85
N ALA A 274 0.13 -2.20 11.92
CA ALA A 274 -0.43 -3.56 11.84
C ALA A 274 -1.93 -3.56 11.47
N LEU A 275 -2.70 -2.63 12.02
CA LEU A 275 -4.13 -2.48 11.70
C LEU A 275 -4.36 -2.06 10.25
N ALA A 276 -3.42 -1.31 9.67
CA ALA A 276 -3.49 -0.92 8.27
C ALA A 276 -3.36 -2.10 7.29
N PHE A 277 -2.85 -3.25 7.75
CA PHE A 277 -2.50 -4.37 6.89
C PHE A 277 -3.05 -5.72 7.35
N ALA A 278 -4.02 -5.74 8.26
CA ALA A 278 -4.68 -6.99 8.62
C ALA A 278 -5.24 -7.60 7.32
N PRO A 279 -4.74 -8.76 6.86
CA PRO A 279 -5.36 -9.43 5.74
C PRO A 279 -6.80 -9.72 6.17
N ASN A 280 -7.77 -9.28 5.36
CA ASN A 280 -9.15 -9.71 5.48
C ASN A 280 -9.16 -11.24 5.43
N SER A 281 -9.01 -11.85 6.60
CA SER A 281 -9.19 -13.27 6.82
C SER A 281 -10.70 -13.41 6.83
N VAL A 282 -11.24 -13.57 5.62
CA VAL A 282 -12.64 -13.91 5.39
C VAL A 282 -12.91 -15.15 6.25
N GLN A 283 -13.67 -14.96 7.33
CA GLN A 283 -14.36 -16.05 8.03
C GLN A 283 -15.60 -16.43 7.23
#